data_AF-A0A563U2F6-F1
#
_entry.id   AF-A0A563U2F6-F1
#
_cell.length_a   1.000
_cell.length_b   1.000
_cell.length_c   1.000
_cell.angle_alpha   90.00
_cell.angle_beta   90.00
_cell.angle_gamma   90.00
#
_symmetry.space_group_name_H-M   'P 1'
#
loop_
_entity.id
_entity.type
_entity.pdbx_description
1 polymer ?
#
loop_
_entity_poly.entity_id
_entity_poly.type
_entity_poly.pdbx_seq_one_letter_code
_entity_poly.pdbx_strand_id
1 'polypeptide(L)'
;MKLFEHYSSEIDSILRKSDFSEYSGVERKRSISSEILKGNESVKHFAAQQFNNQLIGDKVLLEFDKDGLKKLFGPNKSSFTDIVIGSHPDFSDVNYNSFCYHHCVSMFVDIKGSTRLGIKHPLETVRLIKDSLLTLCIHVSNFFGGHIHRLQGDAVFVQFARRNDVKNDALINALNSASILCQYAEKDLANIFTQNGLSPIKIRIGIDFGNDTKVLWSHYGIPGCSELTTTSLHTDLAAKLQARAKSNSIVIGGNVVNELDLPQEFYDWVYTIKDGQQVLDRYIVQEMAYNQHQFLWKKYLQSFDFINLASDGKTLDIDERDFKLICHTFTEGENNLHLYHQNLTSIPKYKKLRFTIYYKGQPYAKQSFERIVWTVENRGKEAQADKDLEHNIAGAYENKTECVVDSKYLGHHYMKCKIERDHMTNINLRFGVFIQ
;
A
#
# COMPACT_ATOMS: atom_id res chain seq x y z
N MET A 1 0.80 -18.20 3.69
CA MET A 1 2.10 -17.57 4.06
C MET A 1 1.86 -16.32 4.92
N LYS A 2 2.78 -15.95 5.84
CA LYS A 2 2.75 -14.66 6.56
C LYS A 2 3.64 -13.64 5.86
N LEU A 3 3.19 -12.39 5.75
CA LEU A 3 3.92 -11.34 5.02
C LEU A 3 5.14 -10.80 5.80
N PHE A 4 5.03 -10.74 7.13
CA PHE A 4 6.08 -10.21 8.02
C PHE A 4 6.31 -11.17 9.19
N GLU A 5 6.86 -12.36 8.91
CA GLU A 5 6.97 -13.42 9.92
C GLU A 5 7.93 -13.05 11.06
N HIS A 6 9.15 -12.61 10.75
CA HIS A 6 10.13 -12.17 11.75
C HIS A 6 9.59 -11.04 12.63
N TYR A 7 9.05 -10.01 11.98
CA TYR A 7 8.41 -8.87 12.65
C TYR A 7 7.24 -9.28 13.56
N SER A 8 6.40 -10.23 13.11
CA SER A 8 5.31 -10.78 13.92
C SER A 8 5.81 -11.48 15.18
N SER A 9 6.87 -12.28 15.04
CA SER A 9 7.48 -13.02 16.15
C SER A 9 8.13 -12.10 17.17
N GLU A 10 8.75 -11.01 16.74
CA GLU A 10 9.33 -10.01 17.65
C GLU A 10 8.25 -9.26 18.44
N ILE A 11 7.14 -8.87 17.80
CA ILE A 11 5.99 -8.28 18.52
C ILE A 11 5.44 -9.27 19.55
N ASP A 12 5.20 -10.53 19.17
CA ASP A 12 4.71 -11.54 20.10
C ASP A 12 5.67 -11.75 21.27
N SER A 13 6.99 -11.74 21.03
CA SER A 13 7.99 -11.80 22.09
C SER A 13 7.93 -10.61 23.05
N ILE A 14 7.74 -9.39 22.53
CA ILE A 14 7.57 -8.18 23.35
C ILE A 14 6.33 -8.29 24.24
N LEU A 15 5.22 -8.79 23.70
CA LEU A 15 3.96 -8.89 24.42
C LEU A 15 3.95 -10.01 25.47
N ARG A 16 4.67 -11.12 25.24
CA ARG A 16 4.77 -12.25 26.17
C ARG A 16 5.69 -12.03 27.36
N LYS A 17 6.73 -11.19 27.23
CA LYS A 17 7.74 -10.93 28.28
C LYS A 17 7.21 -9.99 29.38
N SER A 18 6.00 -10.24 29.87
CA SER A 18 5.27 -9.39 30.79
C SER A 18 5.91 -9.19 32.18
N ASP A 19 7.08 -9.77 32.47
CA ASP A 19 8.01 -9.26 33.48
C ASP A 19 8.99 -8.27 32.82
N PHE A 20 8.51 -7.05 32.61
CA PHE A 20 9.25 -5.94 32.02
C PHE A 20 10.41 -5.42 32.90
N SER A 21 10.71 -6.09 34.02
CA SER A 21 11.91 -5.88 34.84
C SER A 21 13.17 -6.48 34.21
N GLU A 22 13.06 -7.46 33.30
CA GLU A 22 14.23 -8.15 32.71
C GLU A 22 14.89 -7.40 31.55
N TYR A 23 14.28 -6.33 31.01
CA TYR A 23 14.98 -5.44 30.07
C TYR A 23 16.08 -4.60 30.75
N SER A 24 16.24 -4.71 32.08
CA SER A 24 17.31 -4.05 32.84
C SER A 24 18.67 -4.75 32.80
N GLY A 25 18.78 -5.93 32.16
CA GLY A 25 19.99 -6.77 32.27
C GLY A 25 20.67 -7.20 30.98
N VAL A 26 20.13 -6.85 29.80
CA VAL A 26 20.72 -7.31 28.54
C VAL A 26 21.51 -6.18 27.91
N GLU A 27 22.82 -6.14 28.18
CA GLU A 27 23.81 -5.45 27.34
C GLU A 27 23.85 -6.10 25.93
N ARG A 28 22.77 -6.02 25.16
CA ARG A 28 22.87 -6.18 23.71
C ARG A 28 23.29 -4.84 23.17
N LYS A 29 24.62 -4.60 23.19
CA LYS A 29 25.27 -3.66 22.27
C LYS A 29 25.01 -4.13 20.84
N ARG A 30 23.81 -3.93 20.32
CA ARG A 30 23.60 -3.84 18.88
C ARG A 30 24.20 -2.49 18.50
N SER A 31 25.39 -2.51 17.90
CA SER A 31 26.00 -1.32 17.35
C SER A 31 24.98 -0.65 16.45
N ILE A 32 24.61 0.60 16.76
CA ILE A 32 23.86 1.45 15.83
C ILE A 32 24.70 1.46 14.56
N SER A 33 24.23 0.81 13.49
CA SER A 33 24.92 0.89 12.21
C SER A 33 24.94 2.37 11.82
N SER A 34 26.08 2.83 11.30
CA SER A 34 26.27 4.20 10.83
C SER A 34 25.23 4.64 9.80
N GLU A 35 24.48 3.69 9.22
CA GLU A 35 23.37 3.91 8.29
C GLU A 35 22.10 4.43 8.96
N ILE A 36 21.84 4.09 10.24
CA ILE A 36 20.66 4.54 10.99
C ILE A 36 20.78 6.01 11.45
N LEU A 37 22.01 6.54 11.53
CA LEU A 37 22.32 7.89 12.03
C LEU A 37 22.35 8.99 10.94
N LYS A 38 21.74 8.76 9.78
CA LYS A 38 21.59 9.79 8.74
C LYS A 38 20.40 10.71 9.04
N GLY A 39 20.47 11.45 10.14
CA GLY A 39 19.60 12.59 10.46
C GLY A 39 20.39 13.90 10.54
N ASN A 40 19.68 15.03 10.59
CA ASN A 40 20.25 16.38 10.78
C ASN A 40 21.32 16.42 11.88
N GLU A 41 22.26 17.37 11.82
CA GLU A 41 23.36 17.52 12.80
C GLU A 41 22.89 17.52 14.26
N SER A 42 21.66 17.95 14.53
CA SER A 42 21.00 17.88 15.84
C SER A 42 20.82 16.44 16.37
N VAL A 43 20.60 15.44 15.52
CA VAL A 43 20.52 14.01 15.89
C VAL A 43 21.90 13.46 16.26
N LYS A 44 22.95 13.89 15.54
CA LYS A 44 24.34 13.53 15.85
C LYS A 44 24.79 14.15 17.18
N HIS A 45 24.37 15.38 17.47
CA HIS A 45 24.63 16.04 18.75
C HIS A 45 23.86 15.41 19.92
N PHE A 46 22.62 14.96 19.70
CA PHE A 46 21.82 14.26 20.72
C PHE A 46 22.41 12.90 21.09
N ALA A 47 22.97 12.16 20.12
CA ALA A 47 23.64 10.88 20.37
C ALA A 47 24.96 11.02 21.17
N ALA A 48 25.59 12.20 21.12
CA ALA A 48 26.85 12.48 21.81
C ALA A 48 26.67 12.94 23.27
N GLN A 49 25.46 13.30 23.70
CA GLN A 49 25.19 13.68 25.08
C GLN A 49 24.69 12.47 25.88
N GLN A 50 25.56 11.90 26.72
CA GLN A 50 25.18 10.92 27.75
C GLN A 50 24.27 11.60 28.78
N PHE A 51 22.95 11.46 28.60
CA PHE A 51 21.99 11.73 29.67
C PHE A 51 21.80 10.46 30.51
N ASN A 52 22.07 10.57 31.81
CA ASN A 52 21.90 9.53 32.84
C ASN A 52 20.42 9.12 33.11
N ASN A 53 19.49 9.50 32.25
CA ASN A 53 18.11 9.01 32.26
C ASN A 53 17.87 8.17 31.00
N GLN A 54 18.52 6.99 30.93
CA GLN A 54 18.10 5.95 29.99
C GLN A 54 16.68 5.53 30.37
N LEU A 55 15.74 5.72 29.45
CA LEU A 55 14.40 5.13 29.56
C LEU A 55 14.57 3.62 29.74
N ILE A 56 13.99 3.07 30.82
CA ILE A 56 13.95 1.63 31.06
C ILE A 56 13.20 0.98 29.88
N GLY A 57 13.85 0.03 29.21
CA GLY A 57 13.37 -0.60 27.98
C GLY A 57 13.97 0.07 26.74
N ASP A 58 15.04 -0.52 26.21
CA ASP A 58 15.63 -0.10 24.93
C ASP A 58 14.56 0.02 23.84
N LYS A 59 14.70 1.02 22.96
CA LYS A 59 13.87 1.13 21.76
C LYS A 59 14.07 -0.15 20.94
N VAL A 60 13.07 -1.03 20.93
CA VAL A 60 13.15 -2.26 20.13
C VAL A 60 13.07 -1.85 18.67
N LEU A 61 14.22 -1.87 17.99
CA LEU A 61 14.29 -1.78 16.54
C LEU A 61 13.80 -3.11 15.99
N LEU A 62 12.51 -3.17 15.67
CA LEU A 62 11.92 -4.36 15.08
C LEU A 62 12.49 -4.58 13.67
N GLU A 63 12.97 -5.78 13.40
CA GLU A 63 13.45 -6.14 12.06
C GLU A 63 12.25 -6.33 11.14
N PHE A 64 12.16 -5.47 10.13
CA PHE A 64 11.07 -5.51 9.15
C PHE A 64 11.47 -6.35 7.93
N ASP A 65 10.70 -7.41 7.67
CA ASP A 65 10.89 -8.30 6.53
C ASP A 65 10.44 -7.63 5.22
N LYS A 66 11.40 -6.97 4.55
CA LYS A 66 11.17 -6.38 3.21
C LYS A 66 11.16 -7.42 2.10
N ASP A 67 11.75 -8.59 2.34
CA ASP A 67 11.94 -9.61 1.30
C ASP A 67 10.63 -10.28 0.94
N GLY A 68 9.74 -10.50 1.92
CA GLY A 68 8.38 -10.99 1.69
C GLY A 68 7.59 -10.08 0.73
N LEU A 69 7.64 -8.76 0.95
CA LEU A 69 7.00 -7.79 0.04
C LEU A 69 7.65 -7.78 -1.34
N LYS A 70 8.98 -7.76 -1.42
CA LYS A 70 9.71 -7.75 -2.69
C LYS A 70 9.46 -9.01 -3.51
N LYS A 71 9.34 -10.18 -2.86
CA LYS A 71 9.04 -11.46 -3.50
C LYS A 71 7.66 -11.45 -4.17
N LEU A 72 6.65 -10.93 -3.48
CA LEU A 72 5.26 -10.96 -3.94
C LEU A 72 4.93 -9.80 -4.89
N PHE A 73 5.29 -8.58 -4.51
CA PHE A 73 4.94 -7.36 -5.25
C PHE A 73 6.02 -6.92 -6.22
N GLY A 74 7.25 -7.43 -6.11
CA GLY A 74 8.40 -6.92 -6.86
C GLY A 74 9.06 -5.69 -6.22
N PRO A 75 10.25 -5.28 -6.70
CA PRO A 75 10.88 -4.03 -6.26
C PRO A 75 10.09 -2.81 -6.74
N ASN A 76 9.88 -1.84 -5.83
CA ASN A 76 9.29 -0.56 -6.18
C ASN A 76 10.38 0.50 -6.39
N LYS A 77 10.49 1.02 -7.62
CA LYS A 77 11.45 2.09 -7.99
C LYS A 77 11.24 3.37 -7.17
N SER A 78 10.02 3.61 -6.70
CA SER A 78 9.66 4.80 -5.93
C SER A 78 9.98 4.61 -4.45
N SER A 79 10.50 3.47 -3.98
CA SER A 79 10.92 3.33 -2.57
C SER A 79 12.16 4.18 -2.24
N PHE A 80 12.26 4.72 -1.01
CA PHE A 80 13.48 5.38 -0.58
C PHE A 80 14.45 4.38 0.06
N THR A 81 15.74 4.54 -0.24
CA THR A 81 16.82 3.79 0.41
C THR A 81 16.96 4.19 1.87
N ASP A 82 17.10 5.50 2.12
CA ASP A 82 17.18 6.08 3.46
C ASP A 82 15.78 6.54 3.88
N ILE A 83 15.24 5.95 4.95
CA ILE A 83 13.92 6.30 5.48
C ILE A 83 14.09 7.45 6.48
N VAL A 84 13.62 8.64 6.11
CA VAL A 84 13.67 9.85 6.96
C VAL A 84 12.29 10.44 7.16
N ILE A 85 12.14 11.26 8.20
CA ILE A 85 10.90 11.99 8.52
C ILE A 85 11.03 13.47 8.15
N GLY A 86 9.93 14.10 7.75
CA GLY A 86 9.84 15.55 7.60
C GLY A 86 9.77 16.00 6.13
N SER A 87 10.62 16.94 5.74
CA SER A 87 10.66 17.49 4.39
C SER A 87 10.87 16.39 3.35
N HIS A 88 10.06 16.43 2.29
CA HIS A 88 10.10 15.41 1.24
C HIS A 88 11.40 15.52 0.40
N PRO A 89 12.19 14.43 0.23
CA PRO A 89 13.50 14.50 -0.44
C PRO A 89 13.46 15.05 -1.88
N ASP A 90 12.48 14.63 -2.68
CA ASP A 90 12.30 15.12 -4.07
C ASP A 90 12.04 16.63 -4.19
N PHE A 91 11.67 17.30 -3.09
CA PHE A 91 11.37 18.73 -3.07
C PHE A 91 12.37 19.51 -2.21
N SER A 92 13.52 18.91 -1.88
CA SER A 92 14.58 19.53 -1.08
C SER A 92 15.20 20.78 -1.73
N ASP A 93 14.98 20.98 -3.02
CA ASP A 93 15.37 22.16 -3.79
C ASP A 93 14.45 23.38 -3.58
N VAL A 94 13.25 23.17 -2.98
CA VAL A 94 12.31 24.25 -2.69
C VAL A 94 12.81 25.04 -1.48
N ASN A 95 13.42 26.19 -1.74
CA ASN A 95 13.91 27.09 -0.69
C ASN A 95 12.77 27.66 0.16
N TYR A 96 13.12 28.14 1.36
CA TYR A 96 12.16 28.68 2.35
C TYR A 96 11.19 29.76 1.81
N ASN A 97 11.66 30.65 0.92
CA ASN A 97 10.84 31.72 0.31
C ASN A 97 10.29 31.34 -1.08
N SER A 98 10.41 30.08 -1.49
CA SER A 98 10.02 29.59 -2.80
C SER A 98 8.88 28.59 -2.69
N PHE A 99 8.25 28.29 -3.82
CA PHE A 99 7.24 27.26 -3.91
C PHE A 99 7.32 26.57 -5.27
N CYS A 100 6.76 25.37 -5.35
CA CYS A 100 6.49 24.74 -6.65
C CYS A 100 5.14 24.03 -6.64
N TYR A 101 4.55 23.90 -7.82
CA TYR A 101 3.33 23.14 -8.04
C TYR A 101 3.68 21.72 -8.47
N HIS A 102 3.12 20.72 -7.78
CA HIS A 102 3.34 19.31 -8.11
C HIS A 102 2.33 18.44 -7.38
N HIS A 103 1.82 17.39 -8.04
CA HIS A 103 0.84 16.49 -7.47
C HIS A 103 1.34 15.84 -6.18
N CYS A 104 0.36 15.43 -5.35
CA CYS A 104 0.61 14.67 -4.13
C CYS A 104 -0.60 13.80 -3.83
N VAL A 105 -0.34 12.52 -3.52
CA VAL A 105 -1.33 11.68 -2.85
C VAL A 105 -1.01 11.73 -1.35
N SER A 106 -1.96 12.27 -0.58
CA SER A 106 -1.82 12.39 0.87
C SER A 106 -2.54 11.24 1.55
N MET A 107 -1.87 10.55 2.47
CA MET A 107 -2.45 9.45 3.26
C MET A 107 -2.27 9.70 4.75
N PHE A 108 -3.37 9.66 5.49
CA PHE A 108 -3.36 9.68 6.95
C PHE A 108 -3.74 8.31 7.50
N VAL A 109 -2.91 7.77 8.38
CA VAL A 109 -3.14 6.52 9.11
C VAL A 109 -3.27 6.85 10.59
N ASP A 110 -4.31 6.35 11.24
CA ASP A 110 -4.59 6.59 12.67
C ASP A 110 -4.87 5.27 13.39
N ILE A 111 -4.28 5.10 14.58
CA ILE A 111 -4.50 3.94 15.42
C ILE A 111 -5.75 4.15 16.29
N LYS A 112 -6.83 3.48 15.91
CA LYS A 112 -8.09 3.56 16.64
C LYS A 112 -7.96 2.95 18.04
N GLY A 113 -8.31 3.73 19.05
CA GLY A 113 -8.40 3.28 20.44
C GLY A 113 -7.07 3.28 21.18
N SER A 114 -6.03 3.91 20.62
CA SER A 114 -4.73 4.03 21.27
C SER A 114 -4.81 4.70 22.65
N THR A 115 -5.74 5.65 22.84
CA THR A 115 -5.96 6.34 24.11
C THR A 115 -6.42 5.38 25.22
N ARG A 116 -7.16 4.33 24.86
CA ARG A 116 -7.61 3.31 25.82
C ARG A 116 -6.48 2.38 26.24
N LEU A 117 -5.43 2.24 25.43
CA LEU A 117 -4.24 1.47 25.83
C LEU A 117 -3.55 2.14 27.03
N GLY A 118 -3.46 3.47 27.03
CA GLY A 118 -2.92 4.27 28.14
C GLY A 118 -3.67 4.12 29.46
N ILE A 119 -4.93 3.66 29.43
CA ILE A 119 -5.74 3.40 30.63
C ILE A 119 -5.50 1.98 31.15
N LYS A 120 -5.23 1.03 30.25
CA LYS A 120 -5.17 -0.41 30.56
C LYS A 120 -3.76 -0.93 30.84
N HIS A 121 -2.73 -0.22 30.37
CA HIS A 121 -1.34 -0.70 30.40
C HIS A 121 -0.39 0.41 30.84
N PRO A 122 0.76 0.05 31.44
CA PRO A 122 1.85 0.99 31.72
C PRO A 122 2.31 1.74 30.47
N LEU A 123 2.83 2.96 30.65
CA LEU A 123 3.21 3.85 29.54
C LEU A 123 4.30 3.23 28.65
N GLU A 124 5.20 2.44 29.25
CA GLU A 124 6.28 1.72 28.58
C GLU A 124 5.71 0.68 27.61
N THR A 125 4.71 -0.10 28.05
CA THR A 125 4.02 -1.07 27.20
C THR A 125 3.26 -0.37 26.07
N VAL A 126 2.57 0.72 26.38
CA VAL A 126 1.81 1.51 25.39
C VAL A 126 2.75 2.07 24.32
N ARG A 127 3.92 2.56 24.74
CA ARG A 127 4.96 3.05 23.83
C ARG A 127 5.44 1.94 22.90
N LEU A 128 5.79 0.76 23.41
CA LEU A 128 6.26 -0.36 22.59
C LEU A 128 5.21 -0.79 21.54
N ILE A 129 3.94 -0.85 21.95
CA ILE A 129 2.82 -1.15 21.05
C ILE A 129 2.69 -0.11 19.94
N LYS A 130 2.74 1.18 20.29
CA LYS A 130 2.68 2.28 19.31
C LYS A 130 3.89 2.26 18.38
N ASP A 131 5.10 2.13 18.93
CA ASP A 131 6.35 2.09 18.17
C ASP A 131 6.35 0.93 17.16
N SER A 132 5.79 -0.23 17.54
CA SER A 132 5.59 -1.34 16.61
C SER A 132 4.71 -0.91 15.44
N LEU A 133 3.49 -0.43 15.71
CA LEU A 133 2.57 -0.01 14.66
C LEU A 133 3.12 1.09 13.74
N LEU A 134 3.81 2.07 14.32
CA LEU A 134 4.46 3.13 13.55
C LEU A 134 5.58 2.54 12.68
N THR A 135 6.37 1.59 13.19
CA THR A 135 7.43 0.89 12.42
C THR A 135 6.83 0.15 11.22
N LEU A 136 5.73 -0.57 11.40
CA LEU A 136 4.98 -1.20 10.31
C LEU A 136 4.52 -0.17 9.27
N CYS A 137 3.89 0.93 9.72
CA CYS A 137 3.42 1.99 8.82
C CYS A 137 4.56 2.59 8.00
N ILE A 138 5.67 2.92 8.66
CA ILE A 138 6.86 3.50 8.05
C ILE A 138 7.41 2.59 6.96
N HIS A 139 7.64 1.31 7.27
CA HIS A 139 8.27 0.40 6.32
C HIS A 139 7.36 -0.01 5.16
N VAL A 140 6.07 -0.28 5.42
CA VAL A 140 5.12 -0.62 4.35
C VAL A 140 4.91 0.57 3.43
N SER A 141 4.71 1.78 3.98
CA SER A 141 4.55 2.98 3.17
C SER A 141 5.80 3.27 2.35
N ASN A 142 7.00 3.19 2.94
CA ASN A 142 8.23 3.37 2.19
C ASN A 142 8.43 2.31 1.09
N PHE A 143 8.06 1.05 1.34
CA PHE A 143 8.16 0.00 0.33
C PHE A 143 7.35 0.37 -0.93
N PHE A 144 6.17 0.95 -0.77
CA PHE A 144 5.37 1.45 -1.88
C PHE A 144 5.73 2.90 -2.29
N GLY A 145 6.83 3.47 -1.80
CA GLY A 145 7.30 4.81 -2.20
C GLY A 145 6.63 6.00 -1.52
N GLY A 146 5.95 5.77 -0.41
CA GLY A 146 5.45 6.83 0.47
C GLY A 146 6.57 7.41 1.33
N HIS A 147 6.61 8.74 1.42
CA HIS A 147 7.47 9.51 2.31
C HIS A 147 6.77 9.80 3.62
N ILE A 148 7.45 9.63 4.76
CA ILE A 148 6.87 9.92 6.07
C ILE A 148 7.05 11.40 6.37
N HIS A 149 5.97 12.18 6.22
CA HIS A 149 6.03 13.59 6.53
C HIS A 149 6.02 13.83 8.05
N ARG A 150 5.09 13.20 8.78
CA ARG A 150 4.97 13.35 10.24
C ARG A 150 4.51 12.09 10.95
N LEU A 151 4.96 11.96 12.20
CA LEU A 151 4.43 11.05 13.21
C LEU A 151 3.77 11.92 14.28
N GLN A 152 2.45 11.87 14.40
CA GLN A 152 1.67 12.68 15.33
C GLN A 152 1.09 11.78 16.42
N GLY A 153 1.92 11.41 17.39
CA GLY A 153 1.54 10.47 18.44
C GLY A 153 1.30 9.06 17.87
N ASP A 154 0.03 8.73 17.64
CA ASP A 154 -0.44 7.45 17.10
C ASP A 154 -0.97 7.53 15.67
N ALA A 155 -0.77 8.67 15.02
CA ALA A 155 -1.07 8.89 13.61
C ALA A 155 0.20 9.08 12.76
N VAL A 156 0.12 8.69 11.49
CA VAL A 156 1.18 8.84 10.48
C VAL A 156 0.60 9.61 9.29
N PHE A 157 1.28 10.69 8.90
CA PHE A 157 1.01 11.39 7.66
C PHE A 157 2.07 11.04 6.63
N VAL A 158 1.63 10.44 5.53
CA VAL A 158 2.45 9.95 4.42
C VAL A 158 2.11 10.72 3.14
N GLN A 159 3.14 11.07 2.37
CA GLN A 159 3.01 11.69 1.06
C GLN A 159 3.57 10.75 0.00
N PHE A 160 2.78 10.43 -1.03
CA PHE A 160 3.27 9.72 -2.22
C PHE A 160 3.40 10.73 -3.35
N ALA A 161 4.64 11.07 -3.67
CA ALA A 161 5.00 11.96 -4.76
C ALA A 161 6.44 11.68 -5.21
N ARG A 162 6.66 11.74 -6.52
CA ARG A 162 7.98 11.62 -7.15
C ARG A 162 8.00 12.56 -8.35
N ARG A 163 9.02 13.42 -8.45
CA ARG A 163 9.07 14.40 -9.56
C ARG A 163 9.17 13.76 -10.94
N ASN A 164 9.78 12.57 -11.00
CA ASN A 164 10.07 11.86 -12.24
C ASN A 164 9.15 10.64 -12.48
N ASP A 165 8.16 10.42 -11.62
CA ASP A 165 7.15 9.37 -11.83
C ASP A 165 5.82 9.96 -12.26
N VAL A 166 4.99 9.07 -12.80
CA VAL A 166 3.62 9.39 -13.20
C VAL A 166 2.70 9.37 -11.99
N LYS A 167 1.75 10.31 -11.95
CA LYS A 167 0.78 10.44 -10.83
C LYS A 167 -0.01 9.16 -10.53
N ASN A 168 -0.30 8.35 -11.55
CA ASN A 168 -1.00 7.07 -11.39
C ASN A 168 -0.19 6.07 -10.54
N ASP A 169 1.16 6.07 -10.64
CA ASP A 169 2.02 5.24 -9.79
C ASP A 169 1.83 5.63 -8.32
N ALA A 170 1.84 6.93 -8.00
CA ALA A 170 1.64 7.41 -6.62
C ALA A 170 0.27 7.00 -6.04
N LEU A 171 -0.78 7.03 -6.87
CA LEU A 171 -2.13 6.58 -6.49
C LEU A 171 -2.18 5.08 -6.22
N ILE A 172 -1.66 4.26 -7.14
CA ILE A 172 -1.60 2.80 -7.01
C ILE A 172 -0.81 2.42 -5.75
N ASN A 173 0.34 3.07 -5.55
CA ASN A 173 1.21 2.87 -4.40
C ASN A 173 0.52 3.20 -3.06
N ALA A 174 -0.23 4.29 -2.98
CA ALA A 174 -0.99 4.63 -1.79
C ALA A 174 -2.08 3.58 -1.49
N LEU A 175 -2.81 3.12 -2.50
CA LEU A 175 -3.82 2.07 -2.34
C LEU A 175 -3.21 0.73 -1.90
N ASN A 176 -2.07 0.34 -2.49
CA ASN A 176 -1.33 -0.85 -2.10
C ASN A 176 -0.84 -0.76 -0.64
N SER A 177 -0.17 0.34 -0.28
CA SER A 177 0.31 0.57 1.09
C SER A 177 -0.83 0.46 2.09
N ALA A 178 -1.93 1.17 1.85
CA ALA A 178 -3.05 1.19 2.77
C ALA A 178 -3.73 -0.18 2.90
N SER A 179 -3.88 -0.89 1.77
CA SER A 179 -4.49 -2.22 1.76
C SER A 179 -3.67 -3.24 2.55
N ILE A 180 -2.34 -3.22 2.40
CA ILE A 180 -1.43 -4.11 3.13
C ILE A 180 -1.40 -3.78 4.62
N LEU A 181 -1.43 -2.50 4.99
CA LEU A 181 -1.57 -2.09 6.39
C LEU A 181 -2.88 -2.62 6.99
N CYS A 182 -4.00 -2.51 6.28
CA CYS A 182 -5.28 -3.05 6.73
C CYS A 182 -5.26 -4.58 6.86
N GLN A 183 -4.70 -5.29 5.88
CA GLN A 183 -4.57 -6.74 5.90
C GLN A 183 -3.77 -7.22 7.12
N TYR A 184 -2.60 -6.62 7.36
CA TYR A 184 -1.76 -7.02 8.48
C TYR A 184 -2.38 -6.66 9.84
N ALA A 185 -2.99 -5.47 9.95
CA ALA A 185 -3.67 -5.04 11.17
C ALA A 185 -4.87 -5.92 11.51
N GLU A 186 -5.68 -6.31 10.51
CA GLU A 186 -6.88 -7.12 10.73
C GLU A 186 -6.58 -8.59 11.04
N LYS A 187 -5.50 -9.14 10.47
CA LYS A 187 -5.18 -10.57 10.59
C LYS A 187 -4.04 -10.83 11.57
N ASP A 188 -2.81 -10.54 11.16
CA ASP A 188 -1.61 -10.94 11.88
C ASP A 188 -1.51 -10.24 13.24
N LEU A 189 -1.66 -8.91 13.25
CA LEU A 189 -1.58 -8.14 14.48
C LEU A 189 -2.74 -8.46 15.43
N ALA A 190 -3.96 -8.58 14.90
CA ALA A 190 -5.12 -8.94 15.71
C ALA A 190 -4.95 -10.30 16.39
N ASN A 191 -4.39 -11.29 15.67
CA ASN A 191 -4.10 -12.61 16.21
C ASN A 191 -3.04 -12.54 17.31
N ILE A 192 -1.92 -11.84 17.09
CA ILE A 192 -0.86 -11.66 18.08
C ILE A 192 -1.41 -11.02 19.35
N PHE A 193 -2.21 -9.96 19.23
CA PHE A 193 -2.81 -9.29 20.38
C PHE A 193 -3.77 -10.20 21.14
N THR A 194 -4.65 -10.91 20.43
CA THR A 194 -5.65 -11.79 21.04
C THR A 194 -4.99 -12.96 21.79
N GLN A 195 -3.92 -13.54 21.23
CA GLN A 195 -3.15 -14.61 21.88
C GLN A 195 -2.46 -14.14 23.18
N ASN A 196 -2.13 -12.86 23.27
CA ASN A 196 -1.55 -12.24 24.47
C ASN A 196 -2.63 -11.64 25.40
N GLY A 197 -3.92 -11.97 25.22
CA GLY A 197 -5.01 -11.46 26.06
C GLY A 197 -5.31 -9.97 25.87
N LEU A 198 -4.81 -9.35 24.81
CA LEU A 198 -5.00 -7.93 24.50
C LEU A 198 -6.13 -7.73 23.50
N SER A 199 -6.79 -6.57 23.58
CA SER A 199 -7.75 -6.16 22.57
C SER A 199 -7.04 -5.85 21.24
N PRO A 200 -7.48 -6.40 20.10
CA PRO A 200 -6.90 -6.09 18.80
C PRO A 200 -6.88 -4.60 18.50
N ILE A 201 -5.75 -4.13 18.03
CA ILE A 201 -5.62 -2.76 17.55
C ILE A 201 -6.18 -2.66 16.14
N LYS A 202 -6.81 -1.53 15.86
CA LYS A 202 -7.46 -1.27 14.58
C LYS A 202 -6.92 0.03 14.02
N ILE A 203 -6.84 0.13 12.70
CA ILE A 203 -6.39 1.34 12.02
C ILE A 203 -7.52 1.98 11.22
N ARG A 204 -7.39 3.26 10.93
CA ARG A 204 -8.26 4.04 10.04
C ARG A 204 -7.39 4.76 9.05
N ILE A 205 -7.73 4.70 7.77
CA ILE A 205 -6.92 5.33 6.72
C ILE A 205 -7.79 6.23 5.85
N GLY A 206 -7.28 7.42 5.55
CA GLY A 206 -7.85 8.35 4.58
C GLY A 206 -6.83 8.70 3.51
N ILE A 207 -7.25 8.71 2.25
CA ILE A 207 -6.38 9.01 1.10
C ILE A 207 -7.08 10.00 0.20
N ASP A 208 -6.39 11.06 -0.21
CA ASP A 208 -6.86 11.93 -1.28
C ASP A 208 -5.74 12.35 -2.22
N PHE A 209 -6.13 12.80 -3.41
CA PHE A 209 -5.22 13.19 -4.47
C PHE A 209 -5.49 14.61 -4.94
N GLY A 210 -4.42 15.42 -4.91
CA GLY A 210 -4.38 16.69 -5.60
C GLY A 210 -3.40 16.62 -6.77
N ASN A 211 -3.84 17.08 -7.94
CA ASN A 211 -2.99 17.16 -9.13
C ASN A 211 -2.01 18.35 -9.06
N ASP A 212 -1.15 18.48 -10.09
CA ASP A 212 -0.08 19.48 -10.13
C ASP A 212 -0.59 20.92 -9.95
N THR A 213 -1.80 21.23 -10.43
CA THR A 213 -2.39 22.58 -10.32
C THR A 213 -3.08 22.86 -8.98
N LYS A 214 -3.27 21.83 -8.15
CA LYS A 214 -4.04 21.91 -6.90
C LYS A 214 -3.20 21.68 -5.66
N VAL A 215 -1.89 21.49 -5.81
CA VAL A 215 -0.97 21.22 -4.72
C VAL A 215 0.26 22.13 -4.85
N LEU A 216 0.39 23.05 -3.91
CA LEU A 216 1.54 23.95 -3.79
C LEU A 216 2.46 23.41 -2.69
N TRP A 217 3.71 23.11 -3.04
CA TRP A 217 4.76 22.74 -2.10
C TRP A 217 5.51 23.99 -1.68
N SER A 218 5.58 24.25 -0.37
CA SER A 218 6.31 25.39 0.20
C SER A 218 6.67 25.15 1.66
N HIS A 219 7.58 25.96 2.19
CA HIS A 219 7.89 25.95 3.61
C HIS A 219 6.82 26.71 4.40
N TYR A 220 6.27 26.06 5.42
CA TYR A 220 5.43 26.69 6.44
C TYR A 220 6.26 26.97 7.69
N GLY A 221 5.97 28.08 8.38
CA GLY A 221 6.61 28.42 9.65
C GLY A 221 7.52 29.64 9.55
N ILE A 222 8.61 29.64 10.34
CA ILE A 222 9.64 30.69 10.37
C ILE A 222 11.02 30.05 10.15
N PRO A 223 12.07 30.79 9.74
CA PRO A 223 13.42 30.24 9.65
C PRO A 223 13.84 29.57 10.97
N GLY A 224 14.37 28.35 10.89
CA GLY A 224 14.74 27.53 12.06
C GLY A 224 13.59 26.74 12.70
N CYS A 225 12.33 27.03 12.36
CA CYS A 225 11.14 26.28 12.76
C CYS A 225 10.17 26.23 11.58
N SER A 226 10.55 25.47 10.55
CA SER A 226 9.76 25.34 9.34
C SER A 226 9.71 23.90 8.85
N GLU A 227 8.70 23.61 8.05
CA GLU A 227 8.52 22.32 7.40
C GLU A 227 8.12 22.52 5.94
N LEU A 228 8.75 21.79 5.04
CA LEU A 228 8.30 21.71 3.66
C LEU A 228 7.07 20.81 3.60
N THR A 229 5.92 21.39 3.24
CA THR A 229 4.64 20.69 3.20
C THR A 229 3.82 21.14 1.99
N THR A 230 2.66 20.51 1.82
CA THR A 230 1.71 20.79 0.75
C THR A 230 0.57 21.68 1.24
N THR A 231 0.35 22.80 0.56
CA THR A 231 -0.87 23.61 0.63
C THR A 231 -1.86 23.07 -0.40
N SER A 232 -2.85 22.32 0.05
CA SER A 232 -3.91 21.80 -0.81
C SER A 232 -5.13 21.40 0.00
N LEU A 233 -6.32 21.69 -0.55
CA LEU A 233 -7.56 21.11 -0.03
C LEU A 233 -7.48 19.58 0.04
N HIS A 234 -6.84 18.94 -0.94
CA HIS A 234 -6.73 17.48 -1.00
C HIS A 234 -5.80 16.93 0.10
N THR A 235 -4.77 17.67 0.48
CA THR A 235 -3.95 17.32 1.64
C THR A 235 -4.78 17.32 2.92
N ASP A 236 -5.57 18.38 3.14
CA ASP A 236 -6.42 18.49 4.32
C ASP A 236 -7.55 17.44 4.34
N LEU A 237 -8.05 17.07 3.16
CA LEU A 237 -9.13 16.10 3.03
C LEU A 237 -8.70 14.69 3.41
N ALA A 238 -7.45 14.29 3.20
CA ALA A 238 -6.97 12.98 3.60
C ALA A 238 -7.19 12.70 5.10
N ALA A 239 -6.94 13.69 5.98
CA ALA A 239 -7.23 13.58 7.41
C ALA A 239 -8.75 13.50 7.70
N LYS A 240 -9.57 14.28 6.99
CA LYS A 240 -11.04 14.24 7.15
C LYS A 240 -11.62 12.90 6.70
N LEU A 241 -11.12 12.34 5.60
CA LEU A 241 -11.49 11.01 5.10
C LEU A 241 -11.08 9.93 6.09
N GLN A 242 -9.88 10.02 6.68
CA GLN A 242 -9.43 9.12 7.74
C GLN A 242 -10.40 9.11 8.92
N ALA A 243 -10.87 10.29 9.36
CA ALA A 243 -11.82 10.39 10.46
C ALA A 243 -13.18 9.72 10.14
N ARG A 244 -13.58 9.67 8.87
CA ARG A 244 -14.79 8.97 8.38
C ARG A 244 -14.62 7.45 8.27
N ALA A 245 -13.37 6.97 8.19
CA ALA A 245 -13.11 5.55 8.06
C ALA A 245 -13.58 4.78 9.31
N LYS A 246 -14.26 3.66 9.06
CA LYS A 246 -14.54 2.63 10.07
C LYS A 246 -13.24 1.90 10.45
N SER A 247 -13.28 1.11 11.51
CA SER A 247 -12.13 0.31 11.91
C SER A 247 -11.66 -0.62 10.78
N ASN A 248 -10.35 -0.68 10.53
CA ASN A 248 -9.71 -1.47 9.48
C ASN A 248 -10.31 -1.20 8.08
N SER A 249 -10.65 0.06 7.82
CA SER A 249 -11.17 0.50 6.53
C SER A 249 -10.44 1.73 6.03
N ILE A 250 -10.62 1.97 4.73
CA ILE A 250 -9.97 3.04 3.99
C ILE A 250 -11.07 3.88 3.35
N VAL A 251 -11.00 5.19 3.48
CA VAL A 251 -11.87 6.13 2.75
C VAL A 251 -11.01 6.93 1.78
N ILE A 252 -11.43 6.98 0.53
CA ILE A 252 -10.73 7.67 -0.56
C ILE A 252 -11.56 8.84 -1.07
N GLY A 253 -10.88 9.92 -1.49
CA GLY A 253 -11.53 11.04 -2.16
C GLY A 253 -11.89 10.73 -3.61
N GLY A 254 -12.88 11.44 -4.16
CA GLY A 254 -13.37 11.22 -5.52
C GLY A 254 -12.31 11.36 -6.61
N ASN A 255 -11.26 12.17 -6.41
CA ASN A 255 -10.17 12.29 -7.37
C ASN A 255 -9.39 10.98 -7.54
N VAL A 256 -9.24 10.17 -6.49
CA VAL A 256 -8.56 8.86 -6.59
C VAL A 256 -9.32 7.94 -7.53
N VAL A 257 -10.66 7.90 -7.42
CA VAL A 257 -11.53 7.10 -8.29
C VAL A 257 -11.46 7.59 -9.73
N ASN A 258 -11.53 8.91 -9.93
CA ASN A 258 -11.57 9.50 -11.26
C ASN A 258 -10.24 9.36 -12.01
N GLU A 259 -9.11 9.59 -11.33
CA GLU A 259 -7.79 9.60 -11.96
C GLU A 259 -7.31 8.19 -12.34
N LEU A 260 -7.68 7.17 -11.56
CA LEU A 260 -7.38 5.77 -11.90
C LEU A 260 -8.44 5.09 -12.77
N ASP A 261 -9.53 5.80 -13.11
CA ASP A 261 -10.78 5.21 -13.60
C ASP A 261 -11.12 3.90 -12.88
N LEU A 262 -11.09 3.99 -11.55
CA LEU A 262 -11.07 2.83 -10.67
C LEU A 262 -12.35 1.99 -10.89
N PRO A 263 -12.26 0.66 -11.02
CA PRO A 263 -13.45 -0.17 -11.16
C PRO A 263 -14.39 -0.04 -9.95
N GLN A 264 -15.70 0.09 -10.21
CA GLN A 264 -16.75 0.19 -9.17
C GLN A 264 -16.72 -0.98 -8.17
N GLU A 265 -16.18 -2.15 -8.54
CA GLU A 265 -16.01 -3.27 -7.62
C GLU A 265 -15.04 -3.01 -6.46
N PHE A 266 -14.17 -2.01 -6.58
CA PHE A 266 -13.15 -1.66 -5.58
C PHE A 266 -13.57 -0.55 -4.62
N TYR A 267 -14.74 0.04 -4.79
CA TYR A 267 -15.22 1.06 -3.87
C TYR A 267 -16.73 1.03 -3.72
N ASP A 268 -17.21 1.57 -2.60
CA ASP A 268 -18.62 1.77 -2.34
C ASP A 268 -18.83 3.17 -1.78
N TRP A 269 -20.09 3.57 -1.64
CA TRP A 269 -20.44 4.81 -0.97
C TRP A 269 -20.19 4.73 0.54
N VAL A 270 -19.87 5.88 1.12
CA VAL A 270 -19.82 6.03 2.58
C VAL A 270 -21.24 6.23 3.11
N TYR A 271 -21.56 5.53 4.19
CA TYR A 271 -22.85 5.66 4.87
C TYR A 271 -22.64 6.04 6.34
N THR A 272 -23.49 6.93 6.85
CA THR A 272 -23.54 7.32 8.25
C THR A 272 -24.88 6.96 8.86
N ILE A 273 -24.97 6.90 10.19
CA ILE A 273 -26.24 6.76 10.90
C ILE A 273 -26.74 8.16 11.26
N LYS A 274 -27.98 8.48 10.87
CA LYS A 274 -28.73 9.66 11.34
C LYS A 274 -30.10 9.19 11.79
N ASP A 275 -30.48 9.53 13.01
CA ASP A 275 -31.78 9.14 13.61
C ASP A 275 -32.08 7.64 13.53
N GLY A 276 -31.04 6.82 13.75
CA GLY A 276 -31.14 5.35 13.69
C GLY A 276 -31.23 4.76 12.28
N GLN A 277 -31.26 5.58 11.24
CA GLN A 277 -31.29 5.13 9.84
C GLN A 277 -29.94 5.30 9.14
N GLN A 278 -29.62 4.37 8.26
CA GLN A 278 -28.43 4.44 7.42
C GLN A 278 -28.68 5.42 6.27
N VAL A 279 -27.93 6.52 6.26
CA VAL A 279 -28.03 7.59 5.25
C VAL A 279 -26.72 7.67 4.47
N LEU A 280 -26.84 7.86 3.16
CA LEU A 280 -25.72 8.09 2.26
C LEU A 280 -24.98 9.39 2.64
N ASP A 281 -23.69 9.27 2.96
CA ASP A 281 -22.80 10.41 3.24
C ASP A 281 -21.90 10.66 2.03
N ARG A 282 -22.51 11.14 0.94
CA ARG A 282 -21.86 11.22 -0.37
C ARG A 282 -20.66 12.17 -0.42
N TYR A 283 -20.76 13.32 0.23
CA TYR A 283 -19.81 14.43 0.08
C TYR A 283 -19.02 14.67 1.36
N ILE A 284 -17.70 14.63 1.27
CA ILE A 284 -16.82 15.02 2.39
C ILE A 284 -16.73 16.54 2.54
N VAL A 285 -16.93 17.28 1.44
CA VAL A 285 -17.09 18.74 1.40
C VAL A 285 -18.37 19.05 0.63
N GLN A 286 -19.37 19.57 1.33
CA GLN A 286 -20.71 19.78 0.78
C GLN A 286 -20.73 20.93 -0.23
N GLU A 287 -19.99 22.00 0.05
CA GLU A 287 -19.96 23.27 -0.69
C GLU A 287 -19.50 23.10 -2.14
N MET A 288 -18.68 22.08 -2.41
CA MET A 288 -18.15 21.79 -3.74
C MET A 288 -18.58 20.40 -4.26
N ALA A 289 -19.49 19.73 -3.57
CA ALA A 289 -19.96 18.38 -3.90
C ALA A 289 -18.79 17.38 -4.11
N TYR A 290 -17.75 17.44 -3.28
CA TYR A 290 -16.59 16.55 -3.42
C TYR A 290 -16.90 15.16 -2.82
N ASN A 291 -16.92 14.14 -3.66
CA ASN A 291 -17.30 12.79 -3.28
C ASN A 291 -16.27 12.11 -2.36
N GLN A 292 -16.75 11.20 -1.51
CA GLN A 292 -15.96 10.24 -0.76
C GLN A 292 -16.46 8.82 -1.00
N HIS A 293 -15.55 7.86 -0.92
CA HIS A 293 -15.85 6.45 -1.13
C HIS A 293 -15.17 5.56 -0.10
N GLN A 294 -15.85 4.54 0.36
CA GLN A 294 -15.23 3.45 1.10
C GLN A 294 -14.46 2.58 0.11
N PHE A 295 -13.14 2.51 0.22
CA PHE A 295 -12.34 1.64 -0.63
C PHE A 295 -12.40 0.20 -0.11
N LEU A 296 -12.83 -0.71 -0.97
CA LEU A 296 -13.04 -2.13 -0.69
C LEU A 296 -11.72 -2.89 -0.84
N TRP A 297 -10.77 -2.57 0.03
CA TRP A 297 -9.39 -3.06 -0.03
C TRP A 297 -9.26 -4.58 -0.10
N LYS A 298 -10.19 -5.34 0.49
CA LYS A 298 -10.19 -6.81 0.37
C LYS A 298 -10.43 -7.26 -1.07
N LYS A 299 -11.44 -6.70 -1.73
CA LYS A 299 -11.73 -6.99 -3.14
C LYS A 299 -10.59 -6.53 -4.04
N TYR A 300 -9.99 -5.38 -3.71
CA TYR A 300 -8.81 -4.90 -4.40
C TYR A 300 -7.62 -5.85 -4.25
N LEU A 301 -7.30 -6.32 -3.05
CA LEU A 301 -6.19 -7.26 -2.84
C LEU A 301 -6.43 -8.61 -3.55
N GLN A 302 -7.68 -9.05 -3.69
CA GLN A 302 -8.00 -10.25 -4.50
C GLN A 302 -7.71 -10.08 -6.00
N SER A 303 -7.35 -8.88 -6.46
CA SER A 303 -6.84 -8.67 -7.83
C SER A 303 -5.44 -9.25 -8.05
N PHE A 304 -4.67 -9.48 -6.98
CA PHE A 304 -3.36 -10.14 -7.01
C PHE A 304 -3.55 -11.66 -7.09
N ASP A 305 -2.75 -12.35 -7.90
CA ASP A 305 -2.93 -13.79 -8.14
C ASP A 305 -2.56 -14.67 -6.92
N PHE A 306 -1.78 -14.11 -6.00
CA PHE A 306 -1.32 -14.72 -4.75
C PHE A 306 -2.19 -14.39 -3.52
N ILE A 307 -3.31 -13.65 -3.66
CA ILE A 307 -4.19 -13.32 -2.52
C ILE A 307 -5.58 -13.89 -2.73
N ASN A 308 -6.06 -14.68 -1.76
CA ASN A 308 -7.33 -15.40 -1.83
C ASN A 308 -8.18 -15.16 -0.59
N LEU A 309 -9.49 -15.39 -0.72
CA LEU A 309 -10.37 -15.43 0.45
C LEU A 309 -10.04 -16.67 1.28
N ALA A 310 -9.83 -16.48 2.57
CA ALA A 310 -9.58 -17.58 3.50
C ALA A 310 -10.82 -18.47 3.65
N SER A 311 -10.63 -19.65 4.24
CA SER A 311 -11.71 -20.63 4.46
C SER A 311 -12.85 -20.10 5.35
N ASP A 312 -12.60 -19.05 6.15
CA ASP A 312 -13.60 -18.38 6.98
C ASP A 312 -14.55 -17.45 6.19
N GLY A 313 -14.27 -17.21 4.90
CA GLY A 313 -15.04 -16.33 4.03
C GLY A 313 -14.93 -14.84 4.39
N LYS A 314 -14.03 -14.45 5.29
CA LYS A 314 -13.95 -13.09 5.87
C LYS A 314 -12.55 -12.48 5.79
N THR A 315 -11.51 -13.27 6.02
CA THR A 315 -10.12 -12.82 5.98
C THR A 315 -9.46 -13.22 4.66
N LEU A 316 -8.26 -12.70 4.39
CA LEU A 316 -7.50 -13.06 3.19
C LEU A 316 -6.27 -13.90 3.56
N ASP A 317 -5.99 -14.90 2.74
CA ASP A 317 -4.78 -15.71 2.74
C ASP A 317 -3.84 -15.29 1.60
N ILE A 318 -2.54 -15.42 1.84
CA ILE A 318 -1.48 -15.16 0.86
C ILE A 318 -0.85 -16.51 0.53
N ASP A 319 -1.07 -16.97 -0.70
CA ASP A 319 -0.65 -18.30 -1.17
C ASP A 319 -0.06 -18.19 -2.58
N GLU A 320 1.21 -18.58 -2.72
CA GLU A 320 1.86 -18.69 -4.02
C GLU A 320 1.36 -19.93 -4.74
N ARG A 321 0.79 -19.74 -5.93
CA ARG A 321 0.32 -20.83 -6.77
C ARG A 321 1.45 -21.38 -7.63
N ASP A 322 1.42 -22.69 -7.86
CA ASP A 322 2.36 -23.34 -8.80
C ASP A 322 2.27 -22.73 -10.19
N PHE A 323 1.05 -22.48 -10.67
CA PHE A 323 0.80 -21.81 -11.94
C PHE A 323 0.64 -20.31 -11.74
N LYS A 324 1.35 -19.53 -12.57
CA LYS A 324 1.27 -18.06 -12.57
C LYS A 324 1.41 -17.48 -13.97
N LEU A 325 0.97 -16.24 -14.13
CA LEU A 325 1.23 -15.44 -15.32
C LEU A 325 2.39 -14.49 -15.03
N ILE A 326 3.30 -14.35 -15.99
CA ILE A 326 4.33 -13.32 -15.97
C ILE A 326 4.06 -12.34 -17.11
N CYS A 327 4.06 -11.05 -16.82
CA CYS A 327 3.82 -9.99 -17.77
C CYS A 327 5.12 -9.23 -18.10
N HIS A 328 5.41 -9.06 -19.39
CA HIS A 328 6.45 -8.14 -19.85
C HIS A 328 5.83 -7.05 -20.73
N THR A 329 6.29 -5.81 -20.58
CA THR A 329 5.89 -4.67 -21.40
C THR A 329 6.99 -4.30 -22.39
N PHE A 330 6.58 -3.85 -23.59
CA PHE A 330 7.50 -3.36 -24.62
C PHE A 330 6.78 -2.43 -25.60
N THR A 331 7.56 -1.65 -26.35
CA THR A 331 7.06 -0.94 -27.54
C THR A 331 7.37 -1.76 -28.79
N GLU A 332 6.46 -1.77 -29.74
CA GLU A 332 6.70 -2.43 -31.04
C GLU A 332 7.90 -1.82 -31.76
N GLY A 333 8.84 -2.66 -32.18
CA GLY A 333 10.12 -2.23 -32.77
C GLY A 333 11.27 -2.04 -31.77
N GLU A 334 11.00 -2.09 -30.46
CA GLU A 334 12.04 -2.15 -29.42
C GLU A 334 12.27 -3.59 -28.96
N ASN A 335 13.53 -3.98 -28.77
CA ASN A 335 13.89 -5.33 -28.30
C ASN A 335 13.87 -5.48 -26.76
N ASN A 336 13.60 -4.40 -26.02
CA ASN A 336 13.69 -4.40 -24.57
C ASN A 336 12.34 -4.81 -23.95
N LEU A 337 12.32 -5.99 -23.32
CA LEU A 337 11.21 -6.45 -22.50
C LEU A 337 11.42 -5.99 -21.05
N HIS A 338 10.43 -5.27 -20.51
CA HIS A 338 10.44 -4.85 -19.11
C HIS A 338 9.47 -5.72 -18.30
N LEU A 339 9.96 -6.38 -17.25
CA LEU A 339 9.10 -7.15 -16.36
C LEU A 339 8.11 -6.20 -15.66
N TYR A 340 6.81 -6.50 -15.78
CA TYR A 340 5.77 -5.78 -15.08
C TYR A 340 5.31 -6.58 -13.87
N HIS A 341 5.41 -5.94 -12.71
CA HIS A 341 4.90 -6.49 -11.47
C HIS A 341 3.41 -6.13 -11.31
N GLN A 342 2.60 -7.16 -11.05
CA GLN A 342 1.15 -7.07 -10.96
C GLN A 342 0.73 -5.89 -10.08
N ASN A 343 -0.07 -4.98 -10.63
CA ASN A 343 -0.66 -3.86 -9.90
C ASN A 343 0.32 -2.99 -9.08
N LEU A 344 1.61 -2.95 -9.45
CA LEU A 344 2.61 -2.12 -8.76
C LEU A 344 2.73 -0.71 -9.37
N THR A 345 2.61 -0.61 -10.69
CA THR A 345 2.76 0.64 -11.46
C THR A 345 1.71 0.70 -12.58
N SER A 346 1.49 1.88 -13.16
CA SER A 346 0.68 2.04 -14.36
C SER A 346 1.50 1.82 -15.63
N ILE A 347 0.85 1.32 -16.67
CA ILE A 347 1.43 1.10 -17.99
C ILE A 347 0.88 2.16 -18.94
N PRO A 348 1.71 2.92 -19.68
CA PRO A 348 1.22 3.85 -20.69
C PRO A 348 0.33 3.16 -21.72
N LYS A 349 -0.70 3.86 -22.22
CA LYS A 349 -1.51 3.39 -23.33
C LYS A 349 -0.65 3.04 -24.56
N TYR A 350 -1.13 2.06 -25.32
CA TYR A 350 -0.55 1.58 -26.59
C TYR A 350 0.83 0.89 -26.46
N LYS A 351 1.21 0.46 -25.26
CA LYS A 351 2.30 -0.49 -25.05
C LYS A 351 1.79 -1.91 -25.31
N LYS A 352 2.69 -2.79 -25.73
CA LYS A 352 2.42 -4.23 -25.87
C LYS A 352 2.66 -4.91 -24.53
N LEU A 353 1.74 -5.80 -24.16
CA LEU A 353 1.79 -6.63 -22.96
C LEU A 353 1.93 -8.10 -23.38
N ARG A 354 3.08 -8.72 -23.10
CA ARG A 354 3.28 -10.16 -23.29
C ARG A 354 3.03 -10.89 -21.99
N PHE A 355 2.04 -11.78 -21.98
CA PHE A 355 1.77 -12.68 -20.86
C PHE A 355 2.26 -14.08 -21.19
N THR A 356 2.99 -14.69 -20.26
CA THR A 356 3.51 -16.06 -20.40
C THR A 356 3.09 -16.90 -19.19
N ILE A 357 2.65 -18.13 -19.43
CA ILE A 357 2.28 -19.09 -18.39
C ILE A 357 3.56 -19.71 -17.81
N TYR A 358 3.66 -19.73 -16.49
CA TYR A 358 4.73 -20.40 -15.75
C TYR A 358 4.16 -21.46 -14.83
N TYR A 359 4.88 -22.57 -14.66
CA TYR A 359 4.61 -23.61 -13.67
C TYR A 359 5.87 -23.83 -12.81
N LYS A 360 5.73 -23.71 -11.49
CA LYS A 360 6.83 -23.86 -10.52
C LYS A 360 8.09 -23.05 -10.89
N GLY A 361 7.86 -21.83 -11.36
CA GLY A 361 8.93 -20.88 -11.70
C GLY A 361 9.58 -21.09 -13.07
N GLN A 362 9.12 -22.04 -13.88
CA GLN A 362 9.63 -22.27 -15.25
C GLN A 362 8.55 -21.98 -16.31
N PRO A 363 8.93 -21.55 -17.54
CA PRO A 363 8.00 -21.42 -18.64
C PRO A 363 7.21 -22.71 -18.87
N TYR A 364 5.89 -22.62 -18.94
CA TYR A 364 5.03 -23.77 -19.06
C TYR A 364 5.02 -24.32 -20.49
N ALA A 365 5.10 -25.64 -20.62
CA ALA A 365 4.85 -26.37 -21.85
C ALA A 365 3.46 -27.00 -21.81
N LYS A 366 2.62 -26.68 -22.79
CA LYS A 366 1.27 -27.23 -22.92
C LYS A 366 1.31 -28.76 -23.07
N GLN A 367 0.40 -29.45 -22.39
CA GLN A 367 0.23 -30.90 -22.55
C GLN A 367 -0.77 -31.22 -23.67
N SER A 368 -0.72 -32.44 -24.21
CA SER A 368 -1.58 -32.87 -25.33
C SER A 368 -3.07 -32.87 -24.99
N PHE A 369 -3.42 -33.23 -23.75
CA PHE A 369 -4.78 -33.29 -23.21
C PHE A 369 -5.33 -31.93 -22.72
N GLU A 370 -4.65 -30.84 -23.05
CA GLU A 370 -5.03 -29.50 -22.62
C GLU A 370 -5.55 -28.65 -23.76
N ARG A 371 -6.41 -27.68 -23.42
CA ARG A 371 -6.76 -26.55 -24.29
C ARG A 371 -6.52 -25.24 -23.56
N ILE A 372 -5.78 -24.32 -24.18
CA ILE A 372 -5.47 -23.01 -23.57
C ILE A 372 -6.30 -21.92 -24.26
N VAL A 373 -7.04 -21.17 -23.44
CA VAL A 373 -7.91 -20.07 -23.88
C VAL A 373 -7.54 -18.80 -23.13
N TRP A 374 -7.35 -17.72 -23.87
CA TRP A 374 -7.01 -16.40 -23.34
C TRP A 374 -8.18 -15.44 -23.49
N THR A 375 -8.47 -14.69 -22.44
CA THR A 375 -9.55 -13.69 -22.42
C THR A 375 -9.02 -12.39 -21.84
N VAL A 376 -9.28 -11.30 -22.55
CA VAL A 376 -9.07 -9.94 -22.05
C VAL A 376 -10.36 -9.49 -21.37
N GLU A 377 -10.26 -9.06 -20.11
CA GLU A 377 -11.35 -8.36 -19.41
C GLU A 377 -10.92 -6.91 -19.20
N ASN A 378 -11.47 -6.03 -20.03
CA ASN A 378 -11.30 -4.60 -19.90
C ASN A 378 -12.36 -3.99 -18.97
N ARG A 379 -11.96 -2.96 -18.24
CA ARG A 379 -12.86 -2.19 -17.37
C ARG A 379 -12.62 -0.70 -17.61
N GLY A 380 -13.36 0.14 -16.90
CA GLY A 380 -13.30 1.59 -17.07
C GLY A 380 -14.26 2.10 -18.15
N LYS A 381 -14.42 3.42 -18.16
CA LYS A 381 -15.37 4.17 -18.98
C LYS A 381 -15.03 4.09 -20.46
N GLU A 382 -13.75 4.13 -20.81
CA GLU A 382 -13.31 4.05 -22.21
C GLU A 382 -13.68 2.70 -22.84
N ALA A 383 -13.38 1.59 -22.16
CA ALA A 383 -13.73 0.25 -22.62
C ALA A 383 -15.26 0.06 -22.71
N GLN A 384 -16.01 0.64 -21.76
CA GLN A 384 -17.47 0.62 -21.79
C GLN A 384 -18.03 1.39 -22.98
N ALA A 385 -17.48 2.56 -23.30
CA ALA A 385 -17.89 3.39 -24.43
C ALA A 385 -17.63 2.67 -25.77
N ASP A 386 -16.49 2.00 -25.89
CA ASP A 386 -16.12 1.18 -27.06
C ASP A 386 -16.85 -0.17 -27.13
N LYS A 387 -17.62 -0.53 -26.09
CA LYS A 387 -18.26 -1.84 -25.92
C LYS A 387 -17.27 -3.02 -25.96
N ASP A 388 -16.06 -2.79 -25.49
CA ASP A 388 -14.95 -3.75 -25.52
C ASP A 388 -14.57 -4.19 -24.11
N LEU A 389 -15.56 -4.66 -23.33
CA LEU A 389 -15.37 -5.04 -21.92
C LEU A 389 -14.79 -6.44 -21.74
N GLU A 390 -15.14 -7.38 -22.61
CA GLU A 390 -14.58 -8.73 -22.56
C GLU A 390 -14.55 -9.35 -23.95
N HIS A 391 -13.39 -9.87 -24.34
CA HIS A 391 -13.25 -10.58 -25.60
C HIS A 391 -12.23 -11.71 -25.50
N ASN A 392 -12.52 -12.80 -26.20
CA ASN A 392 -11.64 -13.96 -26.29
C ASN A 392 -10.64 -13.76 -27.44
N ILE A 393 -9.35 -13.92 -27.15
CA ILE A 393 -8.26 -13.80 -28.14
C ILE A 393 -7.76 -15.17 -28.64
N ALA A 394 -8.54 -16.24 -28.41
CA ALA A 394 -8.27 -17.60 -28.86
C ALA A 394 -7.91 -17.67 -30.34
N GLY A 395 -8.50 -16.86 -31.23
CA GLY A 395 -8.15 -16.92 -32.66
C GLY A 395 -6.63 -16.92 -32.93
N ALA A 396 -5.90 -15.92 -32.42
CA ALA A 396 -4.45 -15.81 -32.64
C ALA A 396 -3.59 -16.57 -31.61
N TYR A 397 -4.16 -16.91 -30.44
CA TYR A 397 -3.41 -17.40 -29.27
C TYR A 397 -3.97 -18.69 -28.65
N GLU A 398 -4.93 -19.36 -29.27
CA GLU A 398 -5.45 -20.64 -28.81
C GLU A 398 -4.33 -21.67 -28.76
N ASN A 399 -4.29 -22.42 -27.66
CA ASN A 399 -3.25 -23.42 -27.38
C ASN A 399 -1.82 -22.87 -27.31
N LYS A 400 -1.63 -21.55 -27.32
CA LYS A 400 -0.32 -20.93 -27.04
C LYS A 400 -0.16 -20.69 -25.54
N THR A 401 1.06 -20.89 -25.04
CA THR A 401 1.44 -20.65 -23.65
C THR A 401 1.83 -19.19 -23.38
N GLU A 402 1.75 -18.35 -24.41
CA GLU A 402 1.91 -16.90 -24.33
C GLU A 402 0.92 -16.17 -25.24
N CYS A 403 0.59 -14.93 -24.86
CA CYS A 403 -0.20 -14.02 -25.67
C CYS A 403 0.37 -12.60 -25.62
N VAL A 404 0.04 -11.79 -26.62
CA VAL A 404 0.37 -10.36 -26.65
C VAL A 404 -0.89 -9.54 -26.90
N VAL A 405 -1.11 -8.52 -26.08
CA VAL A 405 -2.24 -7.58 -26.19
C VAL A 405 -1.78 -6.12 -26.05
N ASP A 406 -2.64 -5.20 -26.43
CA ASP A 406 -2.40 -3.76 -26.32
C ASP A 406 -2.98 -3.17 -25.03
N SER A 407 -2.24 -2.26 -24.39
CA SER A 407 -2.76 -1.44 -23.29
C SER A 407 -3.66 -0.31 -23.82
N LYS A 408 -4.88 -0.61 -24.25
CA LYS A 408 -5.70 0.36 -24.99
C LYS A 408 -6.46 1.37 -24.12
N TYR A 409 -6.92 0.95 -22.94
CA TYR A 409 -7.91 1.70 -22.16
C TYR A 409 -7.36 2.14 -20.81
N LEU A 410 -7.67 3.37 -20.38
CA LEU A 410 -7.39 3.84 -19.02
C LEU A 410 -8.15 2.98 -18.00
N GLY A 411 -7.47 2.57 -16.92
CA GLY A 411 -8.10 1.86 -15.81
C GLY A 411 -7.32 0.64 -15.32
N HIS A 412 -7.99 -0.20 -14.53
CA HIS A 412 -7.47 -1.51 -14.11
C HIS A 412 -8.10 -2.59 -15.00
N HIS A 413 -7.33 -3.55 -15.50
CA HIS A 413 -7.77 -4.59 -16.46
C HIS A 413 -7.29 -5.97 -16.00
N TYR A 414 -7.91 -7.05 -16.49
CA TYR A 414 -7.44 -8.40 -16.24
C TYR A 414 -7.08 -9.11 -17.54
N MET A 415 -5.90 -9.73 -17.55
CA MET A 415 -5.63 -10.84 -18.45
C MET A 415 -6.04 -12.14 -17.78
N LYS A 416 -6.88 -12.95 -18.44
CA LYS A 416 -7.28 -14.28 -17.96
C LYS A 416 -6.73 -15.35 -18.90
N CYS A 417 -6.31 -16.46 -18.30
CA CYS A 417 -5.95 -17.67 -19.02
C CYS A 417 -6.65 -18.87 -18.37
N LYS A 418 -7.37 -19.64 -19.18
CA LYS A 418 -7.99 -20.90 -18.78
C LYS A 418 -7.25 -22.05 -19.47
N ILE A 419 -6.71 -22.97 -18.68
CA ILE A 419 -6.18 -24.25 -19.16
C ILE A 419 -7.24 -25.31 -18.87
N GLU A 420 -7.96 -25.69 -19.91
CA GLU A 420 -8.95 -26.76 -19.86
C GLU A 420 -8.24 -28.11 -19.96
N ARG A 421 -8.62 -29.06 -19.12
CA ARG A 421 -7.94 -30.36 -19.03
C ARG A 421 -8.95 -31.50 -19.10
N ASP A 422 -8.64 -32.51 -19.91
CA ASP A 422 -9.43 -33.72 -19.93
C ASP A 422 -9.24 -34.48 -18.60
N HIS A 423 -10.35 -34.80 -17.93
CA HIS A 423 -10.38 -35.60 -16.69
C HIS A 423 -9.60 -35.04 -15.48
N MET A 424 -9.17 -33.77 -15.52
CA MET A 424 -8.53 -33.07 -14.40
C MET A 424 -9.23 -31.74 -14.11
N THR A 425 -8.96 -31.14 -12.96
CA THR A 425 -9.44 -29.80 -12.65
C THR A 425 -8.81 -28.77 -13.59
N ASN A 426 -9.64 -27.92 -14.19
CA ASN A 426 -9.20 -26.79 -15.00
C ASN A 426 -8.37 -25.81 -14.18
N ILE A 427 -7.38 -25.18 -14.81
CA ILE A 427 -6.61 -24.10 -14.19
C ILE A 427 -7.14 -22.77 -14.70
N ASN A 428 -7.42 -21.87 -13.77
CA ASN A 428 -7.83 -20.50 -14.07
C ASN A 428 -6.78 -19.55 -13.50
N LEU A 429 -6.15 -18.79 -14.39
CA LEU A 429 -5.16 -17.78 -14.07
C LEU A 429 -5.73 -16.40 -14.41
N ARG A 430 -5.36 -15.41 -13.60
CA ARG A 430 -5.75 -14.02 -13.79
C ARG A 430 -4.60 -13.12 -13.36
N PHE A 431 -4.34 -12.06 -14.13
CA PHE A 431 -3.31 -11.08 -13.85
C PHE A 431 -3.86 -9.66 -14.02
N GLY A 432 -3.72 -8.84 -12.98
CA GLY A 432 -4.18 -7.46 -12.94
C GLY A 432 -3.14 -6.48 -13.49
N VAL A 433 -3.58 -5.51 -14.27
CA VAL A 433 -2.73 -4.42 -14.78
C VAL A 433 -3.44 -3.08 -14.63
N PHE A 434 -2.70 -2.03 -14.31
CA PHE A 434 -3.17 -0.65 -14.45
C PHE A 434 -2.63 -0.03 -15.73
N ILE A 435 -3.49 0.66 -16.47
CA ILE A 435 -3.15 1.39 -17.70
C ILE A 435 -3.46 2.87 -17.49
N GLN A 436 -2.59 3.76 -17.98
CA GLN A 436 -2.71 5.23 -17.90
C GLN A 436 -2.69 5.92 -19.26
#